data_AF-A0A182G9B9-F1
#
_entry.id   AF-A0A182G9B9-F1
#
_cell.length_a   1.000
_cell.length_b   1.000
_cell.length_c   1.000
_cell.angle_alpha   90.00
_cell.angle_beta   90.00
_cell.angle_gamma   90.00
#
_symmetry.space_group_name_H-M   'P 1'
#
loop_
_entity.id
_entity.type
_entity.pdbx_description
1 polymer ?
#
loop_
_entity_poly.entity_id
_entity_poly.type
_entity_poly.pdbx_seq_one_letter_code
_entity_poly.pdbx_strand_id
1 'polypeptide(L)'
;MTTPEHIAQATACYLQQLSNRETKVMDRMDEATALIAAATHDIDHPGRSSAFLCNSDDRLALLYNDICVLESHHAATTFRLTMGKFWWMVARAANLNITNDIQTYQLMLSMFSADDKINIFKHLDRESYKLARSIIVDMILATEMTRHFEHLAKFVSVFGTDVDSKETTHDNDDNQILIRRMLIKCADVSNPTRPLKFCVEWARRIAEEYFTQTDEEKHRNLPIVMPMFDRTTCSISKSQIGFIEYIIHDMMDAWNSKLSTGSYTNQQCLNTINVPGFIEMPEIVRYMEHNYSKWKLFEEQGINTLSDIKRKQLTLNSEATGSSSIEEL
;
A
#
# COMPACT_ATOMS: atom_id res chain seq x y z
N MET A 1 -1.86 -8.76 -6.37
CA MET A 1 -1.82 -7.35 -5.95
C MET A 1 -3.11 -6.95 -5.22
N THR A 2 -3.00 -6.18 -4.12
CA THR A 2 -4.15 -5.55 -3.45
C THR A 2 -4.67 -4.40 -4.31
N THR A 3 -5.99 -4.14 -4.33
CA THR A 3 -6.48 -3.03 -5.16
C THR A 3 -6.29 -1.67 -4.45
N PRO A 4 -5.97 -0.59 -5.21
CA PRO A 4 -5.73 0.74 -4.63
C PRO A 4 -6.88 1.27 -3.78
N GLU A 5 -8.13 0.91 -4.07
CA GLU A 5 -9.29 1.33 -3.29
C GLU A 5 -9.25 0.80 -1.85
N HIS A 6 -8.79 -0.44 -1.66
CA HIS A 6 -8.69 -1.04 -0.32
C HIS A 6 -7.57 -0.41 0.51
N ILE A 7 -6.48 -0.03 -0.13
CA ILE A 7 -5.36 0.66 0.53
C ILE A 7 -5.80 2.07 0.91
N ALA A 8 -6.42 2.82 -0.01
CA ALA A 8 -6.97 4.15 0.27
C ALA A 8 -7.99 4.12 1.42
N GLN A 9 -8.86 3.11 1.47
CA GLN A 9 -9.80 2.93 2.57
C GLN A 9 -9.08 2.64 3.90
N ALA A 10 -8.08 1.76 3.91
CA ALA A 10 -7.29 1.48 5.11
C ALA A 10 -6.55 2.72 5.59
N THR A 11 -5.91 3.46 4.67
CA THR A 11 -5.28 4.75 4.94
C THR A 11 -6.25 5.74 5.57
N ALA A 12 -7.47 5.87 5.04
CA ALA A 12 -8.49 6.74 5.63
C ALA A 12 -8.85 6.34 7.07
N CYS A 13 -8.92 5.03 7.36
CA CYS A 13 -9.16 4.52 8.72
C CYS A 13 -8.00 4.90 9.67
N TYR A 14 -6.75 4.70 9.25
CA TYR A 14 -5.58 5.10 10.04
C TYR A 14 -5.50 6.61 10.26
N LEU A 15 -5.85 7.43 9.26
CA LEU A 15 -5.92 8.89 9.40
C LEU A 15 -6.99 9.30 10.42
N GLN A 16 -8.19 8.74 10.35
CA GLN A 16 -9.27 9.03 11.30
C GLN A 16 -8.87 8.70 12.74
N GLN A 17 -8.10 7.63 12.96
CA GLN A 17 -7.56 7.29 14.27
C GLN A 17 -6.60 8.36 14.80
N LEU A 18 -5.75 8.92 13.94
CA LEU A 18 -4.85 10.01 14.31
C LEU A 18 -5.61 11.32 14.58
N SER A 19 -6.68 11.59 13.82
CA SER A 19 -7.51 12.80 14.01
C SER A 19 -8.33 12.78 15.31
N ASN A 20 -8.67 11.59 15.84
CA ASN A 20 -9.45 11.44 17.07
C ASN A 20 -8.63 11.65 18.36
N ARG A 21 -7.35 12.02 18.27
CA ARG A 21 -6.50 12.30 19.43
C ARG A 21 -6.60 13.76 19.88
N GLU A 22 -6.34 14.00 21.17
CA GLU A 22 -6.26 15.35 21.74
C GLU A 22 -5.20 16.23 21.07
N THR A 23 -4.10 15.61 20.62
CA THR A 23 -3.06 16.28 19.84
C THR A 23 -3.26 15.98 18.36
N LYS A 24 -3.47 17.02 17.56
CA LYS A 24 -3.55 16.90 16.11
C LYS A 24 -2.19 16.48 15.57
N VAL A 25 -2.06 15.21 15.18
CA VAL A 25 -0.80 14.64 14.70
C VAL A 25 -0.54 15.03 13.24
N MET A 26 -1.54 14.94 12.36
CA MET A 26 -1.41 15.25 10.93
C MET A 26 -2.27 16.44 10.53
N ASP A 27 -1.80 17.28 9.60
CA ASP A 27 -2.61 18.38 9.05
C ASP A 27 -3.45 17.95 7.83
N ARG A 28 -4.22 18.89 7.25
CA ARG A 28 -5.08 18.57 6.09
C ARG A 28 -4.28 18.28 4.82
N MET A 29 -3.11 18.87 4.66
CA MET A 29 -2.23 18.58 3.52
C MET A 29 -1.70 17.16 3.65
N ASP A 30 -1.35 16.75 4.86
CA ASP A 30 -0.86 15.41 5.18
C ASP A 30 -1.93 14.34 4.94
N GLU A 31 -3.16 14.57 5.40
CA GLU A 31 -4.29 13.69 5.13
C GLU A 31 -4.54 13.54 3.62
N ALA A 32 -4.55 14.64 2.87
CA ALA A 32 -4.78 14.63 1.43
C ALA A 32 -3.65 13.92 0.67
N THR A 33 -2.39 14.22 1.01
CA THR A 33 -1.22 13.61 0.38
C THR A 33 -1.10 12.12 0.70
N ALA A 34 -1.46 11.70 1.92
CA ALA A 34 -1.52 10.29 2.30
C ALA A 34 -2.56 9.51 1.48
N LEU A 35 -3.75 10.07 1.27
CA LEU A 35 -4.78 9.45 0.43
C LEU A 35 -4.36 9.38 -1.05
N ILE A 36 -3.71 10.43 -1.57
CA ILE A 36 -3.19 10.43 -2.94
C ILE A 36 -2.08 9.38 -3.10
N ALA A 37 -1.16 9.30 -2.13
CA ALA A 37 -0.11 8.29 -2.13
C ALA A 37 -0.71 6.88 -2.10
N ALA A 38 -1.65 6.61 -1.18
CA ALA A 38 -2.34 5.32 -1.11
C ALA A 38 -3.05 4.93 -2.42
N ALA A 39 -3.74 5.88 -3.06
CA ALA A 39 -4.44 5.64 -4.33
C ALA A 39 -3.49 5.39 -5.52
N THR A 40 -2.22 5.79 -5.43
CA THR A 40 -1.30 5.77 -6.56
C THR A 40 0.01 5.02 -6.31
N HIS A 41 0.22 4.47 -5.12
CA HIS A 41 1.48 3.80 -4.75
C HIS A 41 1.85 2.63 -5.66
N ASP A 42 0.86 2.05 -6.34
CA ASP A 42 0.96 0.84 -7.17
C ASP A 42 0.44 1.05 -8.61
N ILE A 43 0.35 2.32 -9.04
CA ILE A 43 -0.18 2.67 -10.36
C ILE A 43 0.71 2.15 -11.50
N ASP A 44 0.13 1.50 -12.52
CA ASP A 44 0.87 0.95 -13.67
C ASP A 44 1.82 -0.22 -13.28
N HIS A 45 1.49 -0.97 -12.22
CA HIS A 45 2.25 -2.15 -11.81
C HIS A 45 2.09 -3.33 -12.80
N PRO A 46 3.20 -3.97 -13.26
CA PRO A 46 3.16 -5.00 -14.29
C PRO A 46 2.78 -6.42 -13.77
N GLY A 47 2.57 -6.57 -12.46
CA GLY A 47 2.34 -7.86 -11.82
C GLY A 47 3.62 -8.69 -11.66
N ARG A 48 4.78 -8.03 -11.58
CA ARG A 48 6.11 -8.61 -11.40
C ARG A 48 6.88 -7.77 -10.40
N SER A 49 7.72 -8.41 -9.57
CA SER A 49 8.53 -7.70 -8.58
C SER A 49 9.66 -6.88 -9.20
N SER A 50 10.16 -5.86 -8.48
CA SER A 50 11.34 -5.08 -8.89
C SER A 50 12.54 -5.98 -9.21
N ALA A 51 12.79 -7.01 -8.41
CA ALA A 51 13.87 -7.97 -8.65
C ALA A 51 13.70 -8.78 -9.95
N PHE A 52 12.47 -9.12 -10.33
CA PHE A 52 12.21 -9.74 -11.63
C PHE A 52 12.56 -8.78 -12.78
N LEU A 53 12.18 -7.51 -12.66
CA LEU A 53 12.48 -6.49 -13.67
C LEU A 53 13.99 -6.31 -13.83
N CYS A 54 14.75 -6.23 -12.73
CA CYS A 54 16.21 -6.18 -12.74
C CYS A 54 16.83 -7.40 -13.44
N ASN A 55 16.36 -8.60 -13.10
CA ASN A 55 16.90 -9.84 -13.66
C ASN A 55 16.53 -10.08 -15.13
N SER A 56 15.55 -9.34 -15.66
CA SER A 56 15.00 -9.54 -17.01
C SER A 56 15.41 -8.46 -18.01
N ASP A 57 16.35 -7.58 -17.63
CA ASP A 57 16.77 -6.40 -18.39
C ASP A 57 15.60 -5.49 -18.77
N ASP A 58 14.59 -5.38 -17.89
CA ASP A 58 13.41 -4.58 -18.16
C ASP A 58 13.76 -3.09 -18.27
N ARG A 59 13.07 -2.38 -19.15
CA ARG A 59 13.29 -0.95 -19.38
C ARG A 59 13.14 -0.11 -18.10
N LEU A 60 12.22 -0.47 -17.21
CA LEU A 60 12.06 0.25 -15.94
C LEU A 60 13.27 0.06 -15.03
N ALA A 61 13.82 -1.16 -14.96
CA ALA A 61 15.01 -1.45 -14.18
C ALA A 61 16.22 -0.62 -14.68
N LEU A 62 16.40 -0.56 -16.00
CA LEU A 62 17.42 0.30 -16.63
C LEU A 62 17.19 1.80 -16.36
N LEU A 63 15.93 2.26 -16.42
CA LEU A 63 15.59 3.67 -16.20
C LEU A 63 15.87 4.11 -14.76
N TYR A 64 15.57 3.25 -13.79
CA TYR A 64 15.71 3.53 -12.35
C TYR A 64 17.01 2.95 -11.75
N ASN A 65 17.90 2.41 -12.59
CA ASN A 65 19.21 1.86 -12.20
C ASN A 65 19.09 0.84 -11.07
N ASP A 66 18.10 -0.06 -11.15
CA ASP A 66 17.83 -1.13 -10.18
C ASP A 66 17.47 -0.66 -8.75
N ILE A 67 17.24 0.63 -8.53
CA ILE A 67 16.94 1.21 -7.20
C ILE A 67 15.45 1.55 -7.13
N CYS A 68 14.72 0.90 -6.20
CA CYS A 68 13.29 1.14 -5.95
C CYS A 68 12.49 1.24 -7.27
N VAL A 69 12.69 0.27 -8.17
CA VAL A 69 12.30 0.37 -9.59
C VAL A 69 10.81 0.68 -9.74
N LEU A 70 9.96 -0.12 -9.09
CA LEU A 70 8.51 0.04 -9.17
C LEU A 70 8.03 1.26 -8.42
N GLU A 71 8.50 1.51 -7.20
CA GLU A 71 8.04 2.64 -6.39
C GLU A 71 8.42 3.97 -7.03
N SER A 72 9.59 4.04 -7.66
CA SER A 72 10.03 5.20 -8.46
C SER A 72 9.17 5.39 -9.71
N HIS A 73 8.76 4.29 -10.36
CA HIS A 73 7.83 4.31 -11.50
C HIS A 73 6.44 4.79 -11.11
N HIS A 74 5.89 4.28 -10.01
CA HIS A 74 4.59 4.66 -9.46
C HIS A 74 4.59 6.15 -9.13
N ALA A 75 5.58 6.63 -8.37
CA ALA A 75 5.72 8.04 -8.04
C ALA A 75 5.86 8.93 -9.30
N ALA A 76 6.67 8.53 -10.29
CA ALA A 76 6.80 9.27 -11.54
C ALA A 76 5.49 9.33 -12.32
N THR A 77 4.77 8.20 -12.40
CA THR A 77 3.49 8.09 -13.12
C THR A 77 2.39 8.91 -12.46
N THR A 78 2.29 8.94 -11.12
CA THR A 78 1.37 9.79 -10.36
C THR A 78 1.46 11.25 -10.81
N PHE A 79 2.68 11.80 -10.86
CA PHE A 79 2.87 13.19 -11.26
C PHE A 79 2.79 13.43 -12.76
N ARG A 80 3.16 12.43 -13.57
CA ARG A 80 2.97 12.51 -15.03
C ARG A 80 1.49 12.67 -15.39
N LEU A 81 0.62 11.88 -14.75
CA LEU A 81 -0.82 11.91 -14.98
C LEU A 81 -1.47 13.20 -14.44
N THR A 82 -1.08 13.63 -13.25
CA THR A 82 -1.66 14.84 -12.63
C THR A 82 -1.14 16.14 -13.22
N MET A 83 0.07 16.16 -13.79
CA MET A 83 0.67 17.40 -14.34
C MET A 83 0.48 17.55 -15.84
N GLY A 84 0.19 16.48 -16.60
CA GLY A 84 -0.07 16.51 -18.05
C GLY A 84 0.98 17.21 -18.92
N LYS A 85 2.21 17.43 -18.41
CA LYS A 85 3.16 18.42 -18.92
C LYS A 85 4.50 17.83 -19.39
N PHE A 86 4.63 16.51 -19.55
CA PHE A 86 5.94 15.89 -19.78
C PHE A 86 6.53 16.21 -21.18
N TRP A 87 5.72 16.14 -22.24
CA TRP A 87 6.23 16.29 -23.61
C TRP A 87 6.46 17.74 -24.06
N TRP A 88 5.76 18.73 -23.49
CA TRP A 88 6.02 20.14 -23.85
C TRP A 88 7.43 20.58 -23.43
N MET A 89 7.94 20.08 -22.30
CA MET A 89 9.30 20.39 -21.83
C MET A 89 10.36 19.70 -22.69
N VAL A 90 10.14 18.45 -23.09
CA VAL A 90 11.04 17.69 -23.97
C VAL A 90 11.08 18.30 -25.37
N ALA A 91 9.91 18.66 -25.94
CA ALA A 91 9.83 19.35 -27.23
C ALA A 91 10.56 20.70 -27.22
N ARG A 92 10.48 21.45 -26.10
CA ARG A 92 11.20 22.72 -25.93
C ARG A 92 12.69 22.55 -25.68
N ALA A 93 13.11 21.49 -24.99
CA ALA A 93 14.51 21.21 -24.68
C ALA A 93 15.27 20.59 -25.86
N ALA A 94 14.60 19.82 -26.71
CA ALA A 94 15.21 19.14 -27.86
C ALA A 94 15.42 20.04 -29.08
N ASN A 95 14.98 21.32 -29.03
CA ASN A 95 15.08 22.27 -30.14
C ASN A 95 14.62 21.67 -31.49
N LEU A 96 13.67 20.74 -31.43
CA LEU A 96 13.16 20.06 -32.61
C LEU A 96 12.39 21.10 -33.42
N ASN A 97 12.94 21.50 -34.56
CA ASN A 97 12.23 22.21 -35.61
C ASN A 97 11.16 21.27 -36.18
N ILE A 98 10.09 21.05 -35.41
CA ILE A 98 8.88 20.41 -35.90
C ILE A 98 8.23 21.43 -36.82
N THR A 99 8.57 21.30 -38.09
CA THR A 99 8.28 22.21 -39.18
C THR A 99 6.78 22.22 -39.48
N ASN A 100 6.19 23.43 -39.44
CA ASN A 100 5.07 23.98 -40.22
C ASN A 100 3.77 23.20 -40.46
N ASP A 101 3.60 21.98 -39.96
CA ASP A 101 2.32 21.27 -40.04
C ASP A 101 1.45 21.56 -38.81
N ILE A 102 0.56 22.54 -38.96
CA ILE A 102 -0.42 22.95 -37.96
C ILE A 102 -1.26 21.76 -37.49
N GLN A 103 -1.51 20.78 -38.37
CA GLN A 103 -2.38 19.64 -38.06
C GLN A 103 -1.67 18.62 -37.17
N THR A 104 -0.38 18.35 -37.43
CA THR A 104 0.46 17.53 -36.54
C THR A 104 0.64 18.22 -35.18
N TYR A 105 0.85 19.54 -35.14
CA TYR A 105 0.97 20.29 -33.89
C TYR A 105 -0.35 20.32 -33.07
N GLN A 106 -1.50 20.45 -33.75
CA GLN A 106 -2.83 20.39 -33.13
C GLN A 106 -3.19 18.98 -32.63
N LEU A 107 -2.82 17.92 -33.36
CA LEU A 107 -3.02 16.54 -32.94
C LEU A 107 -2.13 16.22 -31.72
N MET A 108 -0.87 16.66 -31.73
CA MET A 108 0.04 16.62 -30.58
C MET A 108 -0.59 17.37 -29.38
N LEU A 109 -0.94 18.64 -29.54
CA LEU A 109 -1.60 19.43 -28.49
C LEU A 109 -2.89 18.79 -27.96
N SER A 110 -3.69 18.12 -28.81
CA SER A 110 -4.91 17.44 -28.37
C SER A 110 -4.64 16.13 -27.59
N MET A 111 -3.53 15.45 -27.88
CA MET A 111 -3.06 14.27 -27.13
C MET A 111 -2.26 14.65 -25.87
N PHE A 112 -1.75 15.89 -25.78
CA PHE A 112 -0.83 16.37 -24.75
C PHE A 112 -1.32 17.60 -23.98
N SER A 113 -2.57 18.01 -24.17
CA SER A 113 -3.19 19.00 -23.31
C SER A 113 -3.33 18.34 -21.96
N ALA A 114 -2.54 18.78 -20.97
CA ALA A 114 -2.90 18.60 -19.58
C ALA A 114 -4.35 19.03 -19.48
N ASP A 115 -5.26 18.09 -19.25
CA ASP A 115 -6.62 18.49 -19.00
C ASP A 115 -6.56 19.25 -17.67
N ASP A 116 -6.73 20.56 -17.68
CA ASP A 116 -6.78 21.35 -16.44
C ASP A 116 -7.87 20.83 -15.49
N LYS A 117 -8.79 19.97 -15.99
CA LYS A 117 -9.75 19.22 -15.19
C LYS A 117 -9.12 18.09 -14.35
N ILE A 118 -7.99 17.49 -14.76
CA ILE A 118 -7.33 16.37 -14.05
C ILE A 118 -6.19 16.81 -13.13
N ASN A 119 -5.70 18.05 -13.25
CA ASN A 119 -4.66 18.57 -12.36
C ASN A 119 -5.22 18.94 -10.99
N ILE A 120 -5.21 17.98 -10.07
CA ILE A 120 -5.65 18.16 -8.68
C ILE A 120 -4.79 19.14 -7.87
N PHE A 121 -3.59 19.51 -8.36
CA PHE A 121 -2.67 20.42 -7.69
C PHE A 121 -2.71 21.85 -8.25
N LYS A 122 -3.57 22.13 -9.25
CA LYS A 122 -3.55 23.41 -10.01
C LYS A 122 -3.73 24.68 -9.18
N HIS A 123 -4.35 24.57 -8.00
CA HIS A 123 -4.62 25.70 -7.10
C HIS A 123 -3.64 25.79 -5.91
N LEU A 124 -2.67 24.88 -5.83
CA LEU A 124 -1.59 25.01 -4.85
C LEU A 124 -0.58 26.04 -5.34
N ASP A 125 -0.09 26.87 -4.43
CA ASP A 125 1.09 27.67 -4.71
C ASP A 125 2.33 26.77 -4.86
N ARG A 126 3.43 27.36 -5.35
CA ARG A 126 4.64 26.60 -5.70
C ARG A 126 5.26 25.88 -4.51
N GLU A 127 5.23 26.46 -3.31
CA GLU A 127 5.84 25.85 -2.13
C GLU A 127 4.94 24.74 -1.58
N SER A 128 3.63 24.97 -1.53
CA SER A 128 2.66 23.92 -1.18
C SER A 128 2.72 22.72 -2.14
N TYR A 129 2.85 22.95 -3.45
CA TYR A 129 3.01 21.87 -4.42
C TYR A 129 4.31 21.09 -4.21
N LYS A 130 5.44 21.77 -3.97
CA LYS A 130 6.72 21.11 -3.69
C LYS A 130 6.63 20.23 -2.45
N LEU A 131 6.00 20.74 -1.38
CA LEU A 131 5.78 20.01 -0.14
C LEU A 131 4.91 18.77 -0.41
N ALA A 132 3.73 18.95 -1.03
CA ALA A 132 2.83 17.85 -1.35
C ALA A 132 3.52 16.78 -2.21
N ARG A 133 4.29 17.20 -3.23
CA ARG A 133 5.09 16.30 -4.05
C ARG A 133 6.11 15.53 -3.24
N SER A 134 6.85 16.21 -2.38
CA SER A 134 7.87 15.58 -1.52
C SER A 134 7.23 14.52 -0.62
N ILE A 135 6.09 14.82 -0.01
CA ILE A 135 5.37 13.89 0.88
C ILE A 135 4.87 12.66 0.12
N ILE A 136 4.20 12.86 -1.02
CA ILE A 136 3.66 11.75 -1.82
C ILE A 136 4.79 10.84 -2.31
N VAL A 137 5.87 11.41 -2.84
CA VAL A 137 7.02 10.62 -3.31
C VAL A 137 7.65 9.83 -2.16
N ASP A 138 7.84 10.46 -1.00
CA ASP A 138 8.41 9.81 0.18
C ASP A 138 7.57 8.62 0.66
N MET A 139 6.25 8.80 0.72
CA MET A 139 5.32 7.75 1.14
C MET A 139 5.32 6.56 0.16
N ILE A 140 5.29 6.83 -1.15
CA ILE A 140 5.34 5.76 -2.17
C ILE A 140 6.68 5.02 -2.09
N LEU A 141 7.81 5.72 -1.99
CA LEU A 141 9.11 5.05 -1.87
C LEU A 141 9.25 4.21 -0.59
N ALA A 142 8.50 4.55 0.47
CA ALA A 142 8.51 3.79 1.71
C ALA A 142 7.68 2.49 1.64
N THR A 143 6.84 2.28 0.63
CA THR A 143 6.13 0.99 0.46
C THR A 143 7.08 -0.13 0.10
N GLU A 144 8.28 0.20 -0.41
CA GLU A 144 9.29 -0.79 -0.73
C GLU A 144 9.66 -1.70 0.47
N MET A 145 9.66 -3.00 0.21
CA MET A 145 9.78 -4.06 1.19
C MET A 145 11.22 -4.40 1.57
N THR A 146 12.22 -4.19 0.71
CA THR A 146 13.65 -4.37 1.10
C THR A 146 14.06 -3.47 2.27
N ARG A 147 13.36 -2.35 2.46
CA ARG A 147 13.61 -1.39 3.55
C ARG A 147 12.62 -1.51 4.71
N HIS A 148 11.76 -2.55 4.72
CA HIS A 148 10.73 -2.73 5.74
C HIS A 148 11.31 -2.66 7.17
N PHE A 149 12.33 -3.46 7.48
CA PHE A 149 12.94 -3.49 8.81
C PHE A 149 13.66 -2.19 9.17
N GLU A 150 14.23 -1.48 8.20
CA GLU A 150 14.84 -0.16 8.44
C GLU A 150 13.78 0.85 8.90
N HIS A 151 12.63 0.89 8.21
CA HIS A 151 11.52 1.77 8.57
C HIS A 151 10.91 1.40 9.91
N LEU A 152 10.69 0.11 10.17
CA LEU A 152 10.14 -0.38 11.43
C LEU A 152 11.05 -0.09 12.62
N ALA A 153 12.35 -0.39 12.51
CA ALA A 153 13.32 -0.13 13.57
C ALA A 153 13.39 1.36 13.93
N LYS A 154 13.39 2.25 12.92
CA LYS A 154 13.35 3.70 13.15
C LYS A 154 12.07 4.12 13.86
N PHE A 155 10.91 3.63 13.42
CA PHE A 155 9.63 3.95 14.04
C PHE A 155 9.58 3.49 15.51
N VAL A 156 9.97 2.25 15.80
CA VAL A 156 10.01 1.69 17.17
C VAL A 156 11.02 2.44 18.04
N SER A 157 12.18 2.84 17.51
CA SER A 157 13.18 3.58 18.30
C SER A 157 12.67 4.94 18.80
N VAL A 158 11.80 5.59 18.03
CA VAL A 158 11.25 6.90 18.35
C VAL A 158 9.95 6.79 19.17
N PHE A 159 9.16 5.74 18.95
CA PHE A 159 7.81 5.63 19.49
C PHE A 159 7.56 4.45 20.43
N GLY A 160 8.51 3.52 20.57
CA GLY A 160 8.37 2.29 21.35
C GLY A 160 8.85 2.36 22.80
N THR A 161 9.40 3.50 23.25
CA THR A 161 9.83 3.67 24.64
C THR A 161 8.77 4.43 25.45
N ASP A 162 8.14 3.75 26.41
CA ASP A 162 7.37 4.37 27.49
C ASP A 162 8.33 5.14 28.41
N VAL A 163 8.73 6.34 28.01
CA VAL A 163 9.50 7.21 28.90
C VAL A 163 8.86 8.58 28.94
N ASP A 164 8.34 8.89 30.12
CA ASP A 164 8.00 10.21 30.69
C ASP A 164 9.16 11.24 30.65
N SER A 165 10.14 11.08 29.76
CA SER A 165 11.23 12.01 29.58
C SER A 165 10.82 13.12 28.62
N LYS A 166 10.40 14.21 29.27
CA LYS A 166 10.58 15.60 28.83
C LYS A 166 11.73 15.77 27.84
N GLU A 167 11.47 16.61 26.82
CA GLU A 167 12.41 17.16 25.83
C GLU A 167 12.83 16.21 24.69
N THR A 168 11.92 15.99 23.73
CA THR A 168 12.31 15.77 22.32
C THR A 168 12.04 17.04 21.53
N THR A 169 12.94 18.01 21.66
CA THR A 169 13.06 19.19 20.77
C THR A 169 13.81 18.87 19.48
N HIS A 170 13.99 17.58 19.14
CA HIS A 170 14.44 17.15 17.81
C HIS A 170 13.24 16.86 16.91
N ASP A 171 12.93 17.88 16.09
CA ASP A 171 12.07 17.98 14.91
C ASP A 171 10.73 17.22 14.89
N ASN A 172 9.65 17.99 15.05
CA ASN A 172 8.28 17.59 14.69
C ASN A 172 8.24 16.98 13.28
N ASP A 173 9.00 17.55 12.33
CA ASP A 173 8.96 17.16 10.92
C ASP A 173 9.48 15.74 10.66
N ASP A 174 10.55 15.31 11.32
CA ASP A 174 11.09 13.94 11.20
C ASP A 174 10.11 12.91 11.78
N ASN A 175 9.45 13.23 12.89
CA ASN A 175 8.41 12.40 13.48
C ASN A 175 7.20 12.25 12.53
N GLN A 176 6.81 13.32 11.85
CA GLN A 176 5.73 13.26 10.85
C GLN A 176 6.09 12.36 9.67
N ILE A 177 7.34 12.41 9.20
CA ILE A 177 7.82 11.52 8.13
C ILE A 177 7.69 10.06 8.55
N LEU A 178 8.14 9.71 9.76
CA LEU A 178 8.05 8.34 10.27
C LEU A 178 6.60 7.86 10.39
N ILE A 179 5.69 8.71 10.87
CA ILE A 179 4.25 8.40 10.98
C ILE A 179 3.63 8.16 9.60
N ARG A 180 3.88 9.05 8.63
CA ARG A 180 3.35 8.93 7.26
C ARG A 180 3.84 7.65 6.58
N ARG A 181 5.14 7.35 6.69
CA ARG A 181 5.72 6.12 6.14
C ARG A 181 5.12 4.87 6.79
N MET A 182 5.01 4.84 8.12
CA MET A 182 4.41 3.68 8.79
C MET A 182 2.94 3.52 8.43
N LEU A 183 2.19 4.62 8.35
CA LEU A 183 0.77 4.63 8.00
C LEU A 183 0.50 3.99 6.63
N ILE A 184 1.26 4.35 5.59
CA ILE A 184 1.07 3.76 4.26
C ILE A 184 1.51 2.30 4.23
N LYS A 185 2.58 1.93 4.95
CA LYS A 185 3.02 0.52 5.04
C LYS A 185 1.99 -0.34 5.75
N CYS A 186 1.44 0.10 6.88
CA CYS A 186 0.34 -0.58 7.57
C CYS A 186 -0.87 -0.76 6.66
N ALA A 187 -1.23 0.27 5.88
CA ALA A 187 -2.32 0.19 4.92
C ALA A 187 -2.04 -0.83 3.81
N ASP A 188 -0.87 -0.76 3.19
CA ASP A 188 -0.44 -1.60 2.05
C ASP A 188 -0.50 -3.11 2.40
N VAL A 189 0.07 -3.50 3.53
CA VAL A 189 0.11 -4.92 3.94
C VAL A 189 -1.02 -5.31 4.91
N SER A 190 -2.11 -4.54 4.96
CA SER A 190 -3.25 -4.78 5.89
C SER A 190 -4.09 -6.04 5.60
N ASN A 191 -3.82 -6.78 4.51
CA ASN A 191 -4.67 -7.92 4.12
C ASN A 191 -4.89 -8.97 5.23
N PRO A 192 -3.86 -9.36 6.02
CA PRO A 192 -4.05 -10.34 7.09
C PRO A 192 -4.87 -9.84 8.28
N THR A 193 -5.12 -8.54 8.38
CA THR A 193 -5.88 -7.92 9.47
C THR A 193 -7.33 -7.63 9.10
N ARG A 194 -7.77 -8.09 7.92
CA ARG A 194 -9.15 -7.95 7.43
C ARG A 194 -9.99 -9.18 7.79
N PRO A 195 -11.34 -9.10 7.75
CA PRO A 195 -12.19 -10.28 7.88
C PRO A 195 -11.72 -11.43 6.99
N LEU A 196 -11.80 -12.66 7.51
CA LEU A 196 -11.21 -13.86 6.92
C LEU A 196 -11.50 -14.02 5.42
N LYS A 197 -12.72 -13.67 4.98
CA LYS A 197 -13.12 -13.74 3.56
C LYS A 197 -12.19 -12.92 2.64
N PHE A 198 -11.79 -11.72 3.08
CA PHE A 198 -10.90 -10.84 2.32
C PHE A 198 -9.45 -11.28 2.46
N CYS A 199 -9.03 -11.67 3.67
CA CYS A 199 -7.71 -12.22 3.91
C CYS A 199 -7.40 -13.40 2.98
N VAL A 200 -8.34 -14.36 2.86
CA VAL A 200 -8.22 -15.52 1.97
C VAL A 200 -8.22 -15.13 0.49
N GLU A 201 -9.07 -14.19 0.07
CA GLU A 201 -9.07 -13.71 -1.32
C GLU A 201 -7.75 -13.03 -1.71
N TRP A 202 -7.20 -12.16 -0.86
CA TRP A 202 -5.95 -11.48 -1.14
C TRP A 202 -4.76 -12.43 -1.12
N ALA A 203 -4.72 -13.38 -0.18
CA ALA A 203 -3.71 -14.44 -0.14
C ALA A 203 -3.72 -15.27 -1.44
N ARG A 204 -4.91 -15.58 -1.97
CA ARG A 204 -5.05 -16.28 -3.25
C ARG A 204 -4.53 -15.46 -4.43
N ARG A 205 -4.91 -14.18 -4.51
CA ARG A 205 -4.49 -13.29 -5.61
C ARG A 205 -2.99 -13.08 -5.66
N ILE A 206 -2.37 -12.83 -4.50
CA ILE A 206 -0.91 -12.63 -4.45
C ILE A 206 -0.15 -13.92 -4.76
N ALA A 207 -0.63 -15.07 -4.29
CA ALA A 207 -0.05 -16.36 -4.64
C ALA A 207 -0.14 -16.64 -6.15
N GLU A 208 -1.28 -16.34 -6.79
CA GLU A 208 -1.47 -16.53 -8.24
C GLU A 208 -0.53 -15.63 -9.05
N GLU A 209 -0.30 -14.40 -8.61
CA GLU A 209 0.66 -13.48 -9.22
C GLU A 209 2.10 -13.99 -9.08
N TYR A 210 2.51 -14.39 -7.87
CA TYR A 210 3.85 -14.95 -7.63
C TYR A 210 4.09 -16.25 -8.40
N PHE A 211 3.10 -17.14 -8.49
CA PHE A 211 3.22 -18.33 -9.34
C PHE A 211 3.40 -17.97 -10.80
N THR A 212 2.69 -16.95 -11.29
CA THR A 212 2.82 -16.50 -12.69
C THR A 212 4.22 -15.94 -12.95
N GLN A 213 4.77 -15.18 -12.00
CA GLN A 213 6.16 -14.72 -12.07
C GLN A 213 7.15 -15.89 -12.07
N THR A 214 7.07 -16.81 -11.11
CA THR A 214 7.99 -17.95 -11.00
C THR A 214 7.95 -18.84 -12.25
N ASP A 215 6.76 -19.06 -12.82
CA ASP A 215 6.62 -19.83 -14.05
C ASP A 215 7.28 -19.13 -15.25
N GLU A 216 7.19 -17.80 -15.32
CA GLU A 216 7.88 -17.00 -16.33
C GLU A 216 9.40 -17.02 -16.13
N GLU A 217 9.89 -16.89 -14.89
CA GLU A 217 11.32 -16.97 -14.55
C GLU A 217 11.91 -18.30 -15.05
N LYS A 218 11.23 -19.42 -14.79
CA LYS A 218 11.63 -20.75 -15.30
C LYS A 218 11.62 -20.80 -16.82
N HIS A 219 10.55 -20.32 -17.45
CA HIS A 219 10.41 -20.38 -18.90
C HIS A 219 11.50 -19.59 -19.63
N ARG A 220 11.88 -18.44 -19.06
CA ARG A 220 12.90 -17.53 -19.61
C ARG A 220 14.32 -17.85 -19.12
N ASN A 221 14.50 -18.88 -18.30
CA ASN A 221 15.76 -19.22 -17.63
C ASN A 221 16.36 -18.03 -16.84
N LEU A 222 15.52 -17.26 -16.17
CA LEU A 222 15.93 -16.17 -15.27
C LEU A 222 16.19 -16.71 -13.86
N PRO A 223 16.99 -16.00 -13.05
CA PRO A 223 17.09 -16.29 -11.62
C PRO A 223 15.72 -16.25 -10.94
N ILE A 224 15.35 -17.33 -10.25
CA ILE A 224 14.08 -17.43 -9.55
C ILE A 224 14.14 -16.59 -8.28
N VAL A 225 13.33 -15.53 -8.21
CA VAL A 225 13.34 -14.57 -7.09
C VAL A 225 12.60 -15.13 -5.88
N MET A 226 11.54 -15.91 -6.11
CA MET A 226 10.64 -16.41 -5.07
C MET A 226 10.48 -17.94 -5.15
N PRO A 227 11.53 -18.72 -4.82
CA PRO A 227 11.51 -20.18 -5.01
C PRO A 227 10.44 -20.91 -4.20
N MET A 228 9.97 -20.32 -3.09
CA MET A 228 8.89 -20.86 -2.27
C MET A 228 7.50 -20.74 -2.93
N PHE A 229 7.36 -19.87 -3.94
CA PHE A 229 6.14 -19.69 -4.72
C PHE A 229 6.25 -20.42 -6.06
N ASP A 230 6.52 -21.73 -5.97
CA ASP A 230 6.37 -22.67 -7.07
C ASP A 230 4.98 -23.31 -6.99
N ARG A 231 4.21 -23.24 -8.07
CA ARG A 231 2.83 -23.75 -8.12
C ARG A 231 2.69 -25.23 -7.75
N THR A 232 3.77 -26.02 -7.87
CA THR A 232 3.80 -27.46 -7.59
C THR A 232 4.17 -27.81 -6.15
N THR A 233 4.87 -26.93 -5.44
CA THR A 233 5.42 -27.22 -4.09
C THR A 233 5.03 -26.21 -3.03
N CYS A 234 4.50 -25.04 -3.41
CA CYS A 234 4.13 -23.99 -2.48
C CYS A 234 2.99 -24.43 -1.54
N SER A 235 3.19 -24.23 -0.24
CA SER A 235 2.07 -24.11 0.71
C SER A 235 1.71 -22.65 0.91
N ILE A 236 0.55 -22.24 0.40
CA ILE A 236 0.03 -20.89 0.59
C ILE A 236 -0.21 -20.63 2.08
N SER A 237 -0.76 -21.60 2.82
CA SER A 237 -1.04 -21.48 4.26
C SER A 237 0.24 -21.22 5.05
N LYS A 238 1.29 -22.01 4.83
CA LYS A 238 2.61 -21.79 5.44
C LYS A 238 3.21 -20.44 5.09
N SER A 239 3.10 -20.00 3.83
CA SER A 239 3.57 -18.68 3.41
C SER A 239 2.82 -17.55 4.11
N GLN A 240 1.50 -17.67 4.32
CA GLN A 240 0.71 -16.67 5.05
C GLN A 240 1.04 -16.63 6.54
N ILE A 241 1.26 -17.80 7.18
CA ILE A 241 1.73 -17.88 8.58
C ILE A 241 3.04 -17.12 8.74
N GLY A 242 4.04 -17.41 7.90
CA GLY A 242 5.34 -16.74 7.95
C GLY A 242 5.25 -15.24 7.65
N PHE A 243 4.41 -14.84 6.69
CA PHE A 243 4.21 -13.41 6.40
C PHE A 243 3.62 -12.67 7.61
N ILE A 244 2.64 -13.26 8.30
CA ILE A 244 2.07 -12.64 9.51
C ILE A 244 3.12 -12.55 10.62
N GLU A 245 3.85 -13.64 10.89
CA GLU A 245 4.87 -13.69 11.95
C GLU A 245 6.01 -12.69 11.73
N TYR A 246 6.59 -12.66 10.53
CA TYR A 246 7.85 -11.96 10.31
C TYR A 246 7.69 -10.53 9.78
N ILE A 247 6.52 -10.16 9.25
CA ILE A 247 6.30 -8.84 8.64
C ILE A 247 5.17 -8.08 9.31
N ILE A 248 4.02 -8.73 9.54
CA ILE A 248 2.82 -8.02 9.97
C ILE A 248 2.79 -7.77 11.46
N HIS A 249 3.10 -8.79 12.27
CA HIS A 249 2.93 -8.76 13.72
C HIS A 249 3.62 -7.56 14.36
N ASP A 250 4.95 -7.46 14.23
CA ASP A 250 5.73 -6.38 14.84
C ASP A 250 5.36 -4.99 14.30
N MET A 251 4.95 -4.90 13.03
CA MET A 251 4.55 -3.64 12.42
C MET A 251 3.20 -3.15 12.94
N MET A 252 2.21 -4.04 13.05
CA MET A 252 0.89 -3.71 13.58
C MET A 252 0.96 -3.43 15.08
N ASP A 253 1.79 -4.17 15.82
CA ASP A 253 2.03 -3.92 17.24
C ASP A 253 2.73 -2.58 17.48
N ALA A 254 3.75 -2.24 16.68
CA ALA A 254 4.41 -0.94 16.78
C ALA A 254 3.43 0.21 16.52
N TRP A 255 2.57 0.08 15.51
CA TRP A 255 1.51 1.05 15.25
C TRP A 255 0.51 1.13 16.41
N ASN A 256 0.06 0.00 16.95
CA ASN A 256 -0.90 -0.04 18.06
C ASN A 256 -0.31 0.47 19.38
N SER A 257 0.96 0.18 19.69
CA SER A 257 1.66 0.70 20.87
C SER A 257 1.67 2.24 20.89
N LYS A 258 1.87 2.88 19.73
CA LYS A 258 1.70 4.32 19.58
C LYS A 258 0.29 4.79 19.97
N LEU A 259 -0.75 3.98 19.76
CA LEU A 259 -2.15 4.25 20.10
C LEU A 259 -2.46 4.13 21.60
N SER A 260 -1.79 3.24 22.32
CA SER A 260 -2.07 3.00 23.74
C SER A 260 -1.53 4.08 24.69
N THR A 261 -0.62 4.94 24.23
CA THR A 261 0.05 5.97 25.06
C THR A 261 -0.68 7.31 25.13
N GLY A 262 -1.80 7.48 24.42
CA GLY A 262 -2.64 8.69 24.48
C GLY A 262 -3.90 8.45 25.31
N SER A 263 -4.17 9.30 26.30
CA SER A 263 -5.44 9.29 27.03
C SER A 263 -6.61 9.51 26.04
N TYR A 264 -7.44 8.50 25.82
CA TYR A 264 -8.65 8.63 25.00
C TYR A 264 -9.68 9.48 25.73
N THR A 265 -10.01 10.66 25.22
CA THR A 265 -11.20 11.39 25.70
C THR A 265 -12.45 10.81 25.04
N ASN A 266 -13.24 10.13 25.86
CA ASN A 266 -14.56 9.55 25.57
C ASN A 266 -14.57 8.15 24.92
N GLN A 267 -14.59 7.15 25.80
CA GLN A 267 -15.07 5.78 25.52
C GLN A 267 -16.47 5.75 24.87
N GLN A 268 -17.24 6.85 24.91
CA GLN A 268 -18.60 6.94 24.35
C GLN A 268 -18.65 7.17 22.83
N CYS A 269 -17.57 7.64 22.17
CA CYS A 269 -17.57 7.83 20.72
C CYS A 269 -17.33 6.54 19.93
N LEU A 270 -16.88 5.46 20.58
CA LEU A 270 -16.70 4.13 19.97
C LEU A 270 -18.04 3.40 19.71
N ASN A 271 -19.16 3.90 20.23
CA ASN A 271 -20.46 3.22 20.11
C ASN A 271 -21.40 3.84 19.05
N THR A 272 -20.98 4.85 18.28
CA THR A 272 -21.93 5.64 17.44
C THR A 272 -21.56 5.74 15.96
N ILE A 273 -20.88 4.74 15.38
CA ILE A 273 -20.73 4.68 13.91
C ILE A 273 -20.96 3.24 13.42
N ASN A 274 -22.23 2.84 13.36
CA ASN A 274 -22.64 1.63 12.65
C ASN A 274 -22.72 1.95 11.14
N VAL A 275 -21.55 2.10 10.49
CA VAL A 275 -21.44 2.14 9.03
C VAL A 275 -21.01 0.75 8.58
N PRO A 276 -21.85 0.01 7.82
CA PRO A 276 -21.52 -1.35 7.40
C PRO A 276 -20.23 -1.36 6.57
N GLY A 277 -19.19 -2.07 7.05
CA GLY A 277 -17.92 -2.25 6.34
C GLY A 277 -16.69 -1.53 6.90
N PHE A 278 -16.81 -0.84 8.04
CA PHE A 278 -15.67 -0.27 8.79
C PHE A 278 -15.12 -1.26 9.82
N ILE A 279 -13.81 -1.25 10.06
CA ILE A 279 -13.13 -2.11 11.06
C ILE A 279 -12.43 -1.19 12.07
N GLU A 280 -12.71 -1.37 13.37
CA GLU A 280 -12.06 -0.61 14.45
C GLU A 280 -10.72 -1.25 14.89
N MET A 281 -9.78 -0.51 15.50
CA MET A 281 -8.43 -1.02 15.85
C MET A 281 -8.37 -2.22 16.81
N PRO A 282 -9.23 -2.34 17.84
CA PRO A 282 -9.32 -3.59 18.62
C PRO A 282 -9.70 -4.79 17.73
N GLU A 283 -10.31 -4.55 16.58
CA GLU A 283 -10.63 -5.59 15.62
C GLU A 283 -9.49 -5.90 14.64
N ILE A 284 -8.60 -4.97 14.30
CA ILE A 284 -7.48 -5.24 13.36
C ILE A 284 -6.50 -6.25 13.95
N VAL A 285 -6.03 -6.04 15.18
CA VAL A 285 -5.16 -7.00 15.88
C VAL A 285 -5.91 -8.32 16.10
N ARG A 286 -7.19 -8.25 16.50
CA ARG A 286 -8.03 -9.45 16.66
C ARG A 286 -8.21 -10.24 15.37
N TYR A 287 -8.42 -9.57 14.23
CA TYR A 287 -8.51 -10.21 12.93
C TYR A 287 -7.17 -10.81 12.52
N MET A 288 -6.06 -10.13 12.78
CA MET A 288 -4.72 -10.67 12.56
C MET A 288 -4.51 -11.98 13.31
N GLU A 289 -4.73 -11.98 14.63
CA GLU A 289 -4.57 -13.17 15.49
C GLU A 289 -5.54 -14.30 15.09
N HIS A 290 -6.79 -13.94 14.79
CA HIS A 290 -7.81 -14.88 14.31
C HIS A 290 -7.37 -15.52 12.99
N ASN A 291 -6.97 -14.72 12.01
CA ASN A 291 -6.59 -15.20 10.68
C ASN A 291 -5.30 -16.00 10.74
N TYR A 292 -4.33 -15.60 11.55
CA TYR A 292 -3.13 -16.38 11.82
C TYR A 292 -3.46 -17.77 12.33
N SER A 293 -4.36 -17.86 13.32
CA SER A 293 -4.86 -19.14 13.84
C SER A 293 -5.60 -19.96 12.77
N LYS A 294 -6.37 -19.30 11.89
CA LYS A 294 -7.05 -19.96 10.76
C LYS A 294 -6.09 -20.50 9.72
N TRP A 295 -5.02 -19.77 9.39
CA TRP A 295 -3.98 -20.25 8.47
C TRP A 295 -3.23 -21.46 9.03
N LYS A 296 -2.95 -21.50 10.34
CA LYS A 296 -2.42 -22.71 11.00
C LYS A 296 -3.36 -23.90 10.86
N LEU A 297 -4.65 -23.71 11.11
CA LEU A 297 -5.64 -24.75 10.94
C LEU A 297 -5.72 -25.24 9.48
N PHE A 298 -5.62 -24.34 8.51
CA PHE A 298 -5.59 -24.70 7.09
C PHE A 298 -4.35 -25.53 6.75
N GLU A 299 -3.17 -25.16 7.25
CA GLU A 299 -1.93 -25.93 7.09
C GLU A 299 -2.08 -27.34 7.69
N GLU A 300 -2.60 -27.46 8.91
CA GLU A 300 -2.86 -28.74 9.58
C GLU A 300 -3.86 -29.63 8.81
N GLN A 301 -4.83 -29.02 8.13
CA GLN A 301 -5.81 -29.70 7.29
C GLN A 301 -5.30 -30.01 5.87
N GLY A 302 -4.07 -29.60 5.53
CA GLY A 302 -3.50 -29.76 4.19
C GLY A 302 -4.12 -28.83 3.13
N ILE A 303 -4.80 -27.76 3.53
CA ILE A 303 -5.38 -26.75 2.64
C ILE A 303 -4.27 -25.78 2.22
N ASN A 304 -3.49 -26.18 1.23
CA ASN A 304 -2.21 -25.54 0.93
C ASN A 304 -2.11 -25.03 -0.52
N THR A 305 -2.84 -25.63 -1.45
CA THR A 305 -2.74 -25.31 -2.87
C THR A 305 -3.71 -24.20 -3.27
N LEU A 306 -3.47 -23.59 -4.44
CA LEU A 306 -4.39 -22.59 -5.00
C LEU A 306 -5.82 -23.13 -5.17
N SER A 307 -5.97 -24.39 -5.51
CA SER A 307 -7.27 -25.06 -5.65
C SER A 307 -7.99 -25.21 -4.31
N ASP A 308 -7.25 -25.53 -3.23
CA ASP A 308 -7.81 -25.63 -1.88
C ASP A 308 -8.30 -24.28 -1.38
N ILE A 309 -7.47 -23.25 -1.56
CA ILE A 309 -7.81 -21.87 -1.18
C ILE A 309 -9.01 -21.36 -1.98
N LYS A 310 -9.07 -21.62 -3.28
CA LYS A 310 -10.25 -21.31 -4.12
C LYS A 310 -11.52 -21.97 -3.59
N ARG A 311 -11.46 -23.25 -3.18
CA ARG A 311 -12.61 -23.94 -2.58
C ARG A 311 -13.04 -23.31 -1.25
N LYS A 312 -12.09 -22.97 -0.37
CA LYS A 312 -12.42 -22.29 0.90
C LYS A 312 -13.03 -20.92 0.71
N GLN A 313 -12.56 -20.18 -0.28
CA GLN A 313 -13.14 -18.89 -0.63
C GLN A 313 -14.63 -19.02 -1.01
N LEU A 314 -14.99 -20.02 -1.82
CA LEU A 314 -16.39 -20.27 -2.18
C LEU A 314 -17.26 -20.58 -0.95
N THR A 315 -16.75 -21.40 -0.02
CA THR A 315 -17.45 -21.70 1.24
C THR A 315 -17.67 -20.43 2.07
N LEU A 316 -16.64 -19.63 2.28
CA LEU A 316 -16.73 -18.39 3.07
C LEU A 316 -17.68 -17.36 2.44
N ASN A 317 -17.72 -17.27 1.12
CA ASN A 317 -18.66 -16.40 0.42
C ASN A 317 -20.11 -16.88 0.56
N SER A 318 -20.35 -18.20 0.54
CA SER A 318 -21.69 -18.76 0.72
C SER A 318 -22.24 -18.56 2.14
N GLU A 319 -21.38 -18.71 3.16
CA GLU A 319 -21.74 -18.45 4.56
C GLU A 319 -22.13 -16.99 4.79
N ALA A 320 -21.41 -16.05 4.16
CA ALA A 320 -21.71 -14.62 4.24
C ALA A 320 -23.04 -14.23 3.55
N THR A 321 -23.44 -14.96 2.49
CA THR A 321 -24.73 -14.72 1.83
C THR A 321 -25.90 -15.32 2.62
N GLY A 322 -25.70 -16.49 3.25
CA GLY A 322 -26.75 -17.18 4.02
C GLY A 322 -27.06 -16.53 5.38
N SER A 323 -26.14 -15.74 5.94
CA SER A 323 -26.38 -14.99 7.18
C SER A 323 -27.21 -13.71 6.98
N SER A 324 -27.46 -13.28 5.74
CA SER A 324 -28.26 -12.07 5.46
C SER A 324 -29.78 -12.31 5.40
N SER A 325 -30.23 -13.57 5.47
CA SER A 325 -31.62 -13.98 5.24
C SER A 325 -32.36 -14.48 6.49
N ILE A 326 -31.85 -14.25 7.71
CA ILE A 326 -32.47 -14.75 8.95
C ILE A 326 -32.87 -13.61 9.94
N GLU A 327 -32.62 -12.33 9.63
CA GLU A 327 -33.01 -11.19 10.49
C GLU A 327 -34.24 -10.38 10.00
N GLU A 328 -35.20 -11.04 9.33
CA GLU A 328 -36.56 -10.47 9.21
C GLU A 328 -37.58 -11.50 9.69
N LEU A 329 -37.90 -11.44 10.99
CA LEU A 329 -39.23 -11.73 11.55
C LEU A 329 -39.36 -11.15 12.97
#